data_AF-A0A920VH26-F1
#
_entry.id   AF-A0A920VH26-F1
#
_cell.length_a   1.000
_cell.length_b   1.000
_cell.length_c   1.000
_cell.angle_alpha   90.00
_cell.angle_beta   90.00
_cell.angle_gamma   90.00
#
_symmetry.space_group_name_H-M   'P 1'
#
loop_
_entity.id
_entity.type
_entity.pdbx_description
1 polymer ?
#
loop_
_entity_poly.entity_id
_entity_poly.type
_entity_poly.pdbx_seq_one_letter_code
_entity_poly.pdbx_strand_id
1 'polypeptide(L)' 'MIGSVELGPRASVWPHAVIRADDNLIQIGARTSVQDNAVLHCTSHLPTIVGRT' A
#
# COMPACT_ATOMS: atom_id res chain seq x y z
N MET A 1 -3.53 7.16 3.69
CA MET A 1 -3.72 6.56 2.35
C MET A 1 -4.28 7.63 1.42
N ILE A 2 -3.68 7.80 0.25
CA ILE A 2 -4.23 8.65 -0.84
C ILE A 2 -4.00 7.98 -2.19
N GLY A 3 -4.89 8.25 -3.16
CA GLY A 3 -4.80 7.74 -4.53
C GLY A 3 -5.28 6.29 -4.70
N SER A 4 -4.75 5.60 -5.71
CA SER A 4 -5.16 4.26 -6.15
C SER A 4 -4.56 3.16 -5.26
N VAL A 5 -5.24 2.86 -4.14
CA VAL A 5 -4.80 1.85 -3.18
C VAL A 5 -5.80 0.70 -3.09
N GLU A 6 -5.31 -0.53 -3.22
CA GLU A 6 -6.08 -1.76 -2.97
C GLU A 6 -5.57 -2.45 -1.69
N LEU A 7 -6.49 -2.70 -0.76
CA LEU A 7 -6.22 -3.44 0.49
C LEU A 7 -6.93 -4.79 0.46
N GLY A 8 -6.14 -5.86 0.57
CA GLY A 8 -6.65 -7.22 0.68
C GLY A 8 -7.31 -7.49 2.04
N PRO A 9 -8.14 -8.56 2.14
CA PRO A 9 -8.82 -8.91 3.38
C PRO A 9 -7.87 -9.07 4.56
N ARG A 10 -8.23 -8.45 5.70
CA ARG A 10 -7.42 -8.46 6.94
C ARG A 10 -6.03 -7.83 6.80
N ALA A 11 -5.79 -7.02 5.77
CA ALA A 11 -4.63 -6.13 5.77
C ALA A 11 -4.79 -5.05 6.85
N SER A 12 -3.68 -4.56 7.38
CA SER A 12 -3.66 -3.50 8.39
C SER A 12 -2.64 -2.42 8.03
N VAL A 13 -3.00 -1.16 8.30
CA VAL A 13 -2.15 0.01 8.13
C VAL A 13 -2.01 0.65 9.51
N TRP A 14 -0.78 0.77 9.98
CA TRP A 14 -0.47 1.16 11.36
C TRP A 14 -0.21 2.67 11.48
N PRO A 15 -0.22 3.23 12.71
CA PRO A 15 -0.06 4.66 12.93
C PRO A 15 1.11 5.28 12.16
N HIS A 16 0.87 6.46 11.60
CA HIS A 16 1.84 7.22 10.81
C HIS A 16 2.37 6.54 9.53
N ALA A 17 1.86 5.38 9.14
CA ALA A 17 2.17 4.82 7.83
C ALA A 17 1.60 5.72 6.71
N VAL A 18 2.42 6.01 5.71
CA VAL A 18 2.05 6.79 4.53
C VAL A 18 1.98 5.86 3.33
N ILE A 19 0.81 5.79 2.72
CA ILE A 19 0.60 5.09 1.44
C ILE A 19 0.13 6.15 0.46
N ARG A 20 1.01 6.52 -0.48
CA ARG A 20 0.79 7.55 -1.48
C ARG A 20 0.81 6.93 -2.87
N ALA A 21 -0.38 6.65 -3.39
CA ALA A 21 -0.62 6.01 -4.67
C ALA A 21 -1.21 7.01 -5.69
N ASP A 22 -0.62 8.20 -5.74
CA ASP A 22 -1.03 9.29 -6.64
C ASP A 22 -0.53 9.11 -8.08
N ASP A 23 0.63 8.47 -8.27
CA ASP A 23 1.20 8.19 -9.60
C ASP A 23 0.70 6.88 -10.25
N ASN A 24 0.41 5.84 -9.46
CA ASN A 24 0.04 4.49 -9.95
C ASN A 24 -0.61 3.65 -8.84
N LEU A 25 -0.92 2.38 -9.13
CA LEU A 25 -1.51 1.44 -8.18
C LEU A 25 -0.51 1.04 -7.08
N ILE A 26 -0.98 1.06 -5.82
CA ILE A 26 -0.37 0.33 -4.71
C ILE A 26 -1.33 -0.79 -4.28
N GLN A 27 -0.89 -2.04 -4.40
CA GLN A 27 -1.68 -3.21 -4.02
C GLN A 27 -1.07 -3.89 -2.80
N ILE A 28 -1.86 -4.05 -1.74
CA ILE A 28 -1.45 -4.71 -0.50
C ILE A 28 -2.31 -5.97 -0.35
N GLY A 29 -1.66 -7.14 -0.38
CA GLY A 29 -2.31 -8.45 -0.32
C GLY A 29 -2.95 -8.79 1.03
N ALA A 30 -3.73 -9.87 1.05
CA ALA A 30 -4.47 -10.32 2.23
C ALA A 30 -3.53 -10.67 3.41
N ARG A 31 -3.94 -10.27 4.62
CA ARG A 31 -3.18 -10.50 5.88
C ARG A 31 -1.78 -9.86 5.91
N THR A 32 -1.52 -8.84 5.09
CA THR A 32 -0.31 -8.02 5.18
C THR A 32 -0.46 -6.93 6.24
N SER A 33 0.60 -6.65 7.00
CA SER A 33 0.66 -5.46 7.85
C SER A 33 1.66 -4.46 7.28
N VAL A 34 1.23 -3.21 7.11
CA VAL A 34 2.09 -2.06 6.82
C VAL A 34 2.28 -1.32 8.13
N GLN A 35 3.43 -1.53 8.76
CA GLN A 35 3.74 -1.12 10.12
C GLN A 35 4.05 0.38 10.24
N ASP A 36 4.19 0.84 11.48
CA ASP A 36 4.33 2.25 11.83
C ASP A 36 5.41 2.97 11.03
N ASN A 37 5.11 4.20 10.62
CA ASN A 37 6.00 5.09 9.86
C ASN A 37 6.49 4.55 8.50
N ALA A 38 6.00 3.40 8.03
CA ALA A 38 6.34 2.90 6.70
C ALA A 38 5.84 3.87 5.61
N VAL A 39 6.62 4.01 4.54
CA VAL A 39 6.24 4.81 3.37
C VAL A 39 6.15 3.90 2.15
N LEU A 40 4.97 3.81 1.57
CA LEU A 40 4.74 3.18 0.27
C LEU A 40 4.45 4.26 -0.76
N HIS A 41 5.22 4.24 -1.84
CA HIS A 41 5.05 5.09 -3.02
C HIS A 41 5.20 4.23 -4.27
N CYS A 42 4.76 4.74 -5.42
CA CYS A 42 4.88 4.07 -6.71
C CYS A 42 5.40 5.06 -7.76
N THR A 43 5.86 4.55 -8.90
CA THR A 43 6.20 5.40 -10.05
C THR A 43 5.06 5.32 -11.06
N SER A 44 4.97 6.29 -11.96
CA SER A 44 3.97 6.28 -13.05
C SER A 44 4.02 5.03 -13.94
N HIS A 45 5.16 4.32 -13.99
CA HIS A 45 5.36 3.16 -14.87
C HIS A 45 5.20 1.82 -14.16
N LEU A 46 5.48 1.74 -12.86
CA LEU A 46 5.49 0.49 -12.10
C LEU A 46 4.66 0.61 -10.82
N PRO A 47 3.71 -0.30 -10.60
CA PRO A 47 2.95 -0.35 -9.35
C PRO A 47 3.82 -0.89 -8.21
N THR A 48 3.40 -0.62 -6.97
CA THR A 48 3.99 -1.23 -5.76
C THR A 48 3.07 -2.33 -5.26
N ILE A 49 3.55 -3.58 -5.30
CA ILE A 49 2.78 -4.77 -4.88
C ILE A 49 3.43 -5.38 -3.63
N VAL A 50 2.66 -5.50 -2.55
CA VAL A 50 3.12 -6.02 -1.25
C VAL A 50 2.27 -7.20 -0.81
N GLY A 51 2.87 -8.39 -0.71
CA GLY A 51 2.18 -9.62 -0.28
C GLY A 51 1.58 -10.41 -1.46
N ARG A 52 0.83 -11.48 -1.15
CA ARG A 52 0.13 -12.28 -2.16
C ARG A 52 -1.33 -11.84 -2.28
N THR A 53 -1.78 -11.70 -3.52
CA THR A 53 -3.14 -11.31 -3.93
C THR A 53 -4.08 -12.51 -3.91
#